data_AF-A0A0C9RFD2-F1
#
_entry.id   AF-A0A0C9RFD2-F1
#
_cell.length_a   1.000
_cell.length_b   1.000
_cell.length_c   1.000
_cell.angle_alpha   90.00
_cell.angle_beta   90.00
_cell.angle_gamma   90.00
#
_symmetry.space_group_name_H-M   'P 1'
#
loop_
_entity.id
_entity.type
_entity.pdbx_description
1 polymer ?
#
loop_
_entity_poly.entity_id
_entity_poly.type
_entity_poly.pdbx_seq_one_letter_code
_entity_poly.pdbx_strand_id
1 'polypeptide(L)'
;SGGWVCEHRWRQIYNMVGFRNIVSNTNVQNWWDNGSNQIAFCRGNKGFVAFNNDNYDLNTSLQTCLPAGTYCDIISGEKSGSTCTGKSVVVGSDGRANISIRQNENDGVFAIHVGSKL
;
A
#
# COMPACT_ATOMS: atom_id res chain seq x y z
N SER A 1 27.93 11.13 18.55
CA SER A 1 26.95 12.24 18.62
C SER A 1 25.67 11.79 17.92
N GLY A 2 24.52 11.84 18.60
CA GLY A 2 23.22 11.49 18.03
C GLY A 2 22.56 12.74 17.43
N GLY A 3 22.79 12.98 16.14
CA GLY A 3 22.22 14.12 15.41
C GLY A 3 20.70 14.02 15.17
N TRP A 4 20.19 14.79 14.20
CA TRP A 4 18.78 14.79 13.82
C TRP A 4 18.39 13.50 13.08
N VAL A 5 17.33 12.82 13.52
CA VAL A 5 16.84 11.55 12.91
C VAL A 5 15.95 11.81 11.69
N CYS A 6 15.05 12.79 11.75
CA CYS A 6 14.20 13.24 10.65
C CYS A 6 13.27 12.16 10.06
N GLU A 7 12.60 11.39 10.90
CA GLU A 7 11.65 10.33 10.52
C GLU A 7 10.54 10.86 9.59
N HIS A 8 10.09 12.09 9.81
CA HIS A 8 9.11 12.77 8.96
C HIS A 8 9.56 12.95 7.50
N ARG A 9 10.84 12.72 7.18
CA ARG A 9 11.40 12.76 5.82
C ARG A 9 11.64 11.37 5.24
N TRP A 10 11.45 10.30 6.01
CA TRP A 10 11.53 8.95 5.49
C TRP A 10 10.35 8.72 4.54
N ARG A 11 10.62 8.17 3.37
CA ARG A 11 9.63 8.00 2.29
C ARG A 11 8.37 7.32 2.76
N GLN A 12 8.52 6.23 3.49
CA GLN A 12 7.42 5.44 4.03
C GLN A 12 6.51 6.27 4.94
N ILE A 13 7.08 7.23 5.68
CA ILE A 13 6.33 8.06 6.63
C ILE A 13 5.62 9.20 5.91
N TYR A 14 6.34 10.02 5.13
CA TYR A 14 5.69 11.18 4.49
C TYR A 14 4.68 10.75 3.42
N ASN A 15 4.91 9.64 2.72
CA ASN A 15 3.93 9.10 1.77
C ASN A 15 2.67 8.62 2.48
N MET A 16 2.78 8.03 3.68
CA MET A 16 1.60 7.64 4.46
C MET A 16 0.85 8.83 5.07
N VAL A 17 1.52 9.96 5.32
CA VAL A 17 0.84 11.24 5.60
C VAL A 17 0.03 11.68 4.37
N GLY A 18 0.62 11.62 3.18
CA GLY A 18 -0.08 11.89 1.91
C GLY A 18 -1.28 10.97 1.68
N PHE A 19 -1.09 9.66 1.91
CA PHE A 19 -2.16 8.65 1.86
C PHE A 19 -3.33 9.06 2.77
N ARG A 20 -3.06 9.43 4.03
CA ARG A 20 -4.10 9.83 4.99
C ARG A 20 -4.92 11.03 4.53
N ASN A 21 -4.29 11.98 3.83
CA ASN A 21 -4.96 13.14 3.25
C ASN A 21 -5.87 12.74 2.08
N ILE A 22 -5.37 11.87 1.18
CA ILE A 22 -6.12 11.38 0.01
C ILE A 22 -7.35 10.59 0.43
N VAL A 23 -7.20 9.71 1.41
CA VAL A 23 -8.30 8.86 1.91
C VAL A 23 -9.14 9.54 3.00
N SER A 24 -9.02 10.86 3.16
CA SER A 24 -9.85 11.60 4.12
C SER A 24 -11.33 11.38 3.87
N ASN A 25 -12.11 11.36 4.96
CA ASN A 25 -13.57 11.18 4.97
C ASN A 25 -14.08 9.88 4.36
N THR A 26 -13.26 8.82 4.33
CA THR A 26 -13.70 7.46 3.98
C THR A 26 -13.66 6.52 5.19
N ASN A 27 -14.48 5.49 5.17
CA ASN A 27 -14.48 4.44 6.20
C ASN A 27 -13.46 3.34 5.88
N VAL A 28 -13.04 2.61 6.90
CA VAL A 28 -12.36 1.31 6.70
C VAL A 28 -13.37 0.32 6.14
N GLN A 29 -12.99 -0.41 5.10
CA GLN A 29 -13.82 -1.38 4.39
C GLN A 29 -12.97 -2.57 3.93
N ASN A 30 -13.62 -3.69 3.61
CA ASN A 30 -12.97 -4.92 3.11
C ASN A 30 -11.75 -5.31 3.94
N TRP A 31 -11.94 -5.36 5.27
CA TRP A 31 -10.96 -5.94 6.16
C TRP A 31 -10.71 -7.41 5.76
N TRP A 32 -9.44 -7.76 5.69
CA TRP A 32 -8.97 -9.11 5.45
C TRP A 32 -7.84 -9.40 6.42
N ASP A 33 -7.80 -10.62 6.93
CA ASP A 33 -6.68 -11.17 7.67
C ASP A 33 -6.55 -12.67 7.37
N ASN A 34 -5.38 -13.23 7.69
CA ASN A 34 -5.10 -14.65 7.55
C ASN A 34 -5.27 -15.44 8.86
N GLY A 35 -5.88 -14.86 9.90
CA GLY A 35 -5.92 -15.43 11.25
C GLY A 35 -4.58 -15.38 12.01
N SER A 36 -3.57 -14.70 11.48
CA SER A 36 -2.24 -14.49 12.08
C SER A 36 -1.83 -13.02 11.95
N ASN A 37 -0.66 -12.71 11.34
CA ASN A 37 -0.08 -11.36 11.31
C ASN A 37 -0.02 -10.77 9.88
N GLN A 38 -0.85 -11.27 8.96
CA GLN A 38 -1.11 -10.62 7.68
C GLN A 38 -2.49 -9.99 7.70
N ILE A 39 -2.57 -8.70 7.39
CA ILE A 39 -3.83 -7.95 7.34
C ILE A 39 -3.86 -7.05 6.11
N ALA A 40 -5.06 -6.72 5.64
CA ALA A 40 -5.27 -5.72 4.62
C ALA A 40 -6.64 -5.05 4.78
N PHE A 41 -6.76 -3.82 4.31
CA PHE A 41 -8.04 -3.12 4.25
C PHE A 41 -8.01 -1.98 3.25
N CYS A 42 -9.20 -1.58 2.79
CA CYS A 42 -9.37 -0.39 1.95
C CYS A 42 -10.01 0.76 2.72
N ARG A 43 -9.84 1.97 2.19
CA ARG A 43 -10.37 3.22 2.72
C ARG A 43 -11.33 3.83 1.70
N GLY A 44 -12.57 3.35 1.70
CA GLY A 44 -13.51 3.56 0.61
C GLY A 44 -12.92 3.08 -0.72
N ASN A 45 -13.18 3.82 -1.79
CA ASN A 45 -12.58 3.58 -3.11
C ASN A 45 -11.32 4.44 -3.38
N LYS A 46 -10.67 4.94 -2.31
CA LYS A 46 -9.56 5.91 -2.44
C LYS A 46 -8.18 5.36 -2.12
N GLY A 47 -8.08 4.33 -1.28
CA GLY A 47 -6.79 3.73 -0.93
C GLY A 47 -6.92 2.34 -0.37
N PHE A 48 -5.83 1.59 -0.46
CA PHE A 48 -5.70 0.23 0.03
C PHE A 48 -4.33 0.07 0.69
N VAL A 49 -4.28 -0.71 1.77
CA VAL A 49 -3.05 -1.03 2.48
C VAL A 49 -3.05 -2.50 2.86
N ALA A 50 -1.87 -3.12 2.83
CA ALA A 50 -1.64 -4.48 3.30
C ALA A 50 -0.34 -4.55 4.11
N PHE A 51 -0.31 -5.47 5.07
CA PHE A 51 0.80 -5.69 5.97
C PHE A 51 1.14 -7.18 6.02
N ASN A 52 2.43 -7.48 6.11
CA ASN A 52 2.92 -8.80 6.42
C ASN A 52 3.91 -8.72 7.58
N ASN A 53 3.49 -9.24 8.73
CA ASN A 53 4.34 -9.42 9.90
C ASN A 53 4.38 -10.90 10.33
N ASP A 54 4.06 -11.82 9.42
CA ASP A 54 4.30 -13.25 9.58
C ASP A 54 5.71 -13.63 9.08
N ASN A 55 6.15 -14.84 9.41
CA ASN A 55 7.44 -15.40 8.99
C ASN A 55 7.42 -16.05 7.60
N TYR A 56 6.38 -15.78 6.79
CA TYR A 56 6.23 -16.26 5.43
C TYR A 56 5.61 -15.17 4.53
N ASP A 57 5.75 -15.34 3.22
CA ASP A 57 5.32 -14.34 2.24
C ASP A 57 3.79 -14.19 2.21
N LEU A 58 3.32 -12.94 2.14
CA LEU A 58 1.98 -12.63 1.69
C LEU A 58 2.00 -12.67 0.16
N ASN A 59 1.19 -13.54 -0.45
CA ASN A 59 0.96 -13.57 -1.89
C ASN A 59 -0.48 -14.01 -2.15
N THR A 60 -1.40 -13.05 -2.29
CA THR A 60 -2.84 -13.34 -2.35
C THR A 60 -3.57 -12.30 -3.18
N SER A 61 -4.60 -12.74 -3.92
CA SER A 61 -5.54 -11.83 -4.59
C SER A 61 -6.47 -11.22 -3.52
N LEU A 62 -6.45 -9.90 -3.35
CA LEU A 62 -7.23 -9.19 -2.34
C LEU A 62 -8.15 -8.15 -2.99
N GLN A 63 -9.29 -7.87 -2.37
CA GLN A 63 -10.22 -6.81 -2.79
C GLN A 63 -9.65 -5.47 -2.34
N THR A 64 -9.26 -4.62 -3.30
CA THR A 64 -8.64 -3.32 -3.02
C THR A 64 -9.64 -2.18 -2.91
N CYS A 65 -10.87 -2.39 -3.42
CA CYS A 65 -11.93 -1.39 -3.57
C CYS A 65 -11.58 -0.26 -4.56
N LEU A 66 -10.40 -0.31 -5.17
CA LEU A 66 -9.93 0.71 -6.10
C LEU A 66 -10.47 0.46 -7.51
N PRO A 67 -10.66 1.51 -8.31
CA PRO A 67 -10.94 1.36 -9.73
C PRO A 67 -9.79 0.64 -10.46
N ALA A 68 -10.12 -0.07 -11.53
CA ALA A 68 -9.15 -0.76 -12.36
C ALA A 68 -8.03 0.15 -12.88
N GLY A 69 -6.81 -0.39 -12.96
CA GLY A 69 -5.63 0.28 -13.49
C GLY A 69 -4.36 -0.09 -12.75
N THR A 70 -3.25 0.52 -13.16
CA THR A 70 -1.93 0.27 -12.56
C THR A 70 -1.64 1.32 -11.50
N TYR A 71 -1.19 0.90 -10.32
CA TYR A 71 -0.88 1.76 -9.19
C TYR A 71 0.56 1.55 -8.73
N CYS A 72 1.22 2.64 -8.33
CA CYS A 72 2.54 2.60 -7.71
C CYS A 72 2.41 2.39 -6.20
N ASP A 73 3.21 1.46 -5.67
CA ASP A 73 3.37 1.27 -4.23
C ASP A 73 4.18 2.42 -3.64
N ILE A 74 3.55 3.15 -2.72
CA ILE A 74 4.14 4.35 -2.11
C ILE A 74 5.11 4.02 -0.96
N ILE A 75 5.22 2.75 -0.57
CA ILE A 75 6.18 2.28 0.43
C ILE A 75 7.52 1.99 -0.25
N SER A 76 7.53 1.09 -1.24
CA SER A 76 8.76 0.75 -1.97
C SER A 76 9.26 1.85 -2.91
N GLY A 77 8.41 2.80 -3.31
CA GLY A 77 8.78 3.91 -4.18
C GLY A 77 7.73 5.01 -4.26
N GLU A 78 7.57 5.60 -5.44
CA GLU A 78 6.60 6.65 -5.74
C GLU A 78 6.22 6.67 -7.23
N LYS A 79 5.17 7.42 -7.58
CA LYS A 79 4.80 7.73 -8.96
C LYS A 79 5.69 8.87 -9.48
N SER A 80 6.41 8.64 -10.57
CA SER A 80 7.21 9.66 -11.28
C SER A 80 6.74 9.75 -12.73
N GLY A 81 5.91 10.76 -13.02
CA GLY A 81 5.27 10.88 -14.33
C GLY A 81 4.37 9.69 -14.64
N SER A 82 4.74 8.90 -15.65
CA SER A 82 4.01 7.70 -16.10
C SER A 82 4.64 6.38 -15.63
N THR A 83 5.60 6.43 -14.68
CA THR A 83 6.28 5.23 -14.16
C THR A 83 6.24 5.17 -12.63
N CYS A 84 6.44 3.97 -12.10
CA CYS A 84 6.64 3.73 -10.67
C CYS A 84 8.14 3.51 -10.42
N THR A 85 8.69 4.18 -9.42
CA THR A 85 10.11 3.98 -9.03
C THR A 85 10.31 2.73 -8.19
N GLY A 86 9.23 2.22 -7.58
CA GLY A 86 9.17 0.97 -6.81
C GLY A 86 8.27 -0.06 -7.47
N LYS A 87 7.61 -0.89 -6.65
CA LYS A 87 6.63 -1.86 -7.14
C LYS A 87 5.43 -1.17 -7.79
N SER A 88 4.82 -1.86 -8.74
CA SER A 88 3.50 -1.52 -9.24
C SER A 88 2.57 -2.73 -9.09
N VAL A 89 1.27 -2.45 -9.04
CA VAL A 89 0.25 -3.50 -9.06
C VAL A 89 -0.85 -3.14 -10.05
N VAL A 90 -1.41 -4.15 -10.70
CA VAL A 90 -2.59 -4.01 -11.55
C VAL A 90 -3.83 -4.38 -10.75
N VAL A 91 -4.76 -3.44 -10.66
CA VAL A 91 -6.12 -3.66 -10.13
C VAL A 91 -7.04 -4.00 -11.29
N GLY A 92 -7.73 -5.13 -11.19
CA GLY A 92 -8.70 -5.62 -12.17
C GLY A 92 -10.02 -4.82 -12.17
N SER A 93 -10.89 -5.11 -13.13
CA SER A 93 -12.23 -4.52 -13.23
C SER A 93 -13.15 -4.87 -12.06
N ASP A 94 -12.85 -5.95 -11.35
CA ASP A 94 -13.52 -6.40 -10.13
C ASP A 94 -12.94 -5.76 -8.84
N GLY A 95 -11.98 -4.84 -8.97
CA GLY A 95 -11.30 -4.18 -7.86
C GLY A 95 -10.26 -5.06 -7.16
N ARG A 96 -10.01 -6.29 -7.63
CA ARG A 96 -9.01 -7.17 -7.03
C ARG A 96 -7.62 -6.94 -7.60
N ALA A 97 -6.62 -7.22 -6.78
CA ALA A 97 -5.22 -7.21 -7.20
C ALA A 97 -4.46 -8.34 -6.49
N ASN A 98 -3.45 -8.92 -7.16
CA ASN A 98 -2.51 -9.82 -6.49
C ASN A 98 -1.52 -8.97 -5.69
N ILE A 99 -1.56 -9.10 -4.36
CA ILE A 99 -0.69 -8.40 -3.43
C ILE A 99 0.41 -9.34 -3.01
N SER A 100 1.67 -8.89 -3.14
CA SER A 100 2.84 -9.66 -2.70
C SER A 100 3.79 -8.81 -1.85
N ILE A 101 4.01 -9.29 -0.61
CA ILE A 101 4.93 -8.73 0.38
C ILE A 101 5.75 -9.89 0.92
N ARG A 102 7.02 -10.02 0.52
CA ARG A 102 7.88 -11.09 1.05
C ARG A 102 8.21 -10.83 2.51
N GLN A 103 8.42 -11.91 3.28
CA GLN A 103 8.77 -11.81 4.69
C GLN A 103 10.10 -11.09 4.94
N ASN A 104 11.00 -11.08 3.94
CA ASN A 104 12.31 -10.42 3.99
C ASN A 104 12.36 -9.09 3.22
N GLU A 105 11.22 -8.47 2.90
CA GLU A 105 11.24 -7.11 2.36
C GLU A 105 11.67 -6.11 3.42
N ASN A 106 12.34 -5.04 2.97
CA ASN A 106 12.79 -3.96 3.87
C ASN A 106 11.62 -3.35 4.67
N ASP A 107 10.45 -3.27 4.03
CA ASP A 107 9.22 -2.77 4.62
C ASP A 107 8.13 -3.85 4.44
N GLY A 108 7.61 -4.40 5.54
CA GLY A 108 6.52 -5.40 5.54
C GLY A 108 5.14 -4.79 5.23
N VAL A 109 5.10 -3.74 4.40
CA VAL A 109 3.90 -2.94 4.11
C VAL A 109 3.80 -2.65 2.62
N PHE A 110 2.59 -2.69 2.10
CA PHE A 110 2.25 -2.28 0.74
C PHE A 110 1.10 -1.28 0.79
N ALA A 111 1.20 -0.18 0.05
CA ALA A 111 0.17 0.86 0.06
C ALA A 111 -0.03 1.50 -1.32
N ILE A 112 -1.29 1.65 -1.73
CA ILE A 112 -1.68 2.30 -2.99
C ILE A 112 -2.89 3.20 -2.78
N HIS A 113 -3.01 4.26 -3.57
CA HIS A 113 -4.15 5.17 -3.51
C HIS A 113 -4.46 5.77 -4.88
N VAL A 114 -5.62 6.41 -5.04
CA VAL A 114 -6.04 7.02 -6.32
C VAL A 114 -5.02 7.99 -6.94
N GLY A 115 -4.26 8.72 -6.12
CA GLY A 115 -3.17 9.60 -6.59
C GLY A 115 -1.88 8.88 -7.05
N SER A 116 -1.74 7.58 -6.79
CA SER A 116 -0.59 6.77 -7.21
C SER A 116 -0.91 5.90 -8.42
N LYS A 117 -2.14 6.00 -8.95
CA LYS A 117 -2.54 5.39 -10.22
C LYS A 117 -1.74 6.02 -11.36
N LEU A 118 -1.20 5.23 -12.28
CA LEU A 118 -0.54 5.71 -13.50
C LEU A 118 -1.53 6.40 -14.43
#